data_AF-A0A2W1JQ92-F1
#
_entry.id   AF-A0A2W1JQ92-F1
#
_cell.length_a   1.000
_cell.length_b   1.000
_cell.length_c   1.000
_cell.angle_alpha   90.00
_cell.angle_beta   90.00
_cell.angle_gamma   90.00
#
_symmetry.space_group_name_H-M   'P 1'
#
loop_
_entity.id
_entity.type
_entity.pdbx_description
1 polymer ?
#
loop_
_entity_poly.entity_id
_entity_poly.type
_entity_poly.pdbx_seq_one_letter_code
_entity_poly.pdbx_strand_id
1 'polypeptide(L)' 'MTLQELQQAVYQLSSEEQFVLLESLVQALKAKRQDPVDRQALVSQLRGCLKQPGQPAPSDADLESMREERLVEKYLA' A
#
# COMPACT_ATOMS: atom_id res chain seq x y z
N MET A 1 -21.42 -19.85 -13.54
CA MET A 1 -21.81 -18.45 -13.76
C MET A 1 -20.75 -17.78 -14.61
N THR A 2 -21.10 -17.36 -15.82
CA THR A 2 -20.23 -16.56 -16.69
C THR A 2 -20.31 -15.07 -16.34
N LEU A 3 -19.34 -14.26 -16.76
CA LEU A 3 -19.38 -12.81 -16.56
C LEU A 3 -20.65 -12.19 -17.18
N GLN A 4 -21.07 -12.72 -18.31
CA GLN A 4 -22.23 -12.27 -19.07
C GLN A 4 -23.54 -12.56 -18.34
N GLU A 5 -23.66 -13.74 -17.73
CA GLU A 5 -24.79 -14.08 -16.84
C GLU A 5 -24.87 -13.15 -15.63
N LEU A 6 -23.72 -12.78 -15.05
CA LEU A 6 -23.64 -11.88 -13.91
C LEU A 6 -24.07 -10.46 -14.28
N GLN A 7 -23.63 -9.96 -15.44
CA GLN A 7 -24.06 -8.67 -15.97
C GLN A 7 -25.57 -8.62 -16.21
N GLN A 8 -26.15 -9.69 -16.77
CA GLN A 8 -27.61 -9.78 -16.96
C GLN A 8 -28.36 -9.80 -15.63
N ALA A 9 -27.86 -10.53 -14.63
CA ALA A 9 -28.47 -10.58 -13.30
C ALA A 9 -28.47 -9.21 -12.60
N VAL A 10 -27.41 -8.39 -12.78
CA VAL A 10 -27.34 -7.03 -12.21
C VAL A 10 -28.48 -6.14 -12.70
N TYR A 11 -28.86 -6.24 -13.98
CA TYR A 11 -29.96 -5.45 -14.53
C TYR A 11 -31.35 -5.89 -14.06
N GLN A 12 -31.46 -7.08 -13.47
CA GLN A 12 -32.73 -7.58 -12.90
C GLN A 12 -32.92 -7.14 -11.44
N LEU A 13 -31.88 -6.62 -10.79
CA LEU A 13 -31.93 -6.13 -9.42
C LEU A 13 -32.62 -4.77 -9.35
N SER A 14 -33.26 -4.49 -8.21
CA SER A 14 -33.70 -3.15 -7.86
C SER A 14 -32.50 -2.20 -7.69
N SER A 15 -32.74 -0.89 -7.77
CA SER A 15 -31.68 0.11 -7.61
C SER A 15 -30.95 -0.03 -6.26
N GLU A 16 -31.67 -0.34 -5.18
CA GLU A 16 -31.08 -0.52 -3.84
C GLU A 16 -30.14 -1.72 -3.79
N GLU A 17 -30.56 -2.85 -4.34
CA GLU A 17 -29.73 -4.07 -4.43
C GLU A 17 -28.49 -3.84 -5.30
N GLN A 18 -28.60 -3.06 -6.38
CA GLN A 18 -27.45 -2.69 -7.21
C GLN A 18 -26.42 -1.87 -6.42
N PHE A 19 -26.85 -0.94 -5.57
CA PHE A 19 -25.94 -0.16 -4.72
C PHE A 19 -25.26 -1.04 -3.67
N VAL A 20 -25.99 -1.94 -3.01
CA VAL A 20 -25.41 -2.90 -2.05
C VAL A 20 -24.35 -3.79 -2.72
N LEU A 21 -24.64 -4.26 -3.94
CA LEU A 21 -23.71 -5.06 -4.72
C LEU A 21 -22.45 -4.26 -5.11
N LEU A 22 -22.62 -3.00 -5.51
CA LEU A 22 -21.53 -2.10 -5.85
C LEU A 22 -20.60 -1.88 -4.64
N GLU A 23 -21.16 -1.59 -3.46
CA GLU A 23 -20.36 -1.44 -2.24
C GLU A 23 -19.56 -2.70 -1.92
N SER A 24 -20.21 -3.87 -2.01
CA SER A 24 -19.58 -5.17 -1.78
C SER A 24 -18.43 -5.40 -2.76
N LEU A 25 -18.62 -5.06 -4.04
CA LEU A 25 -17.60 -5.21 -5.08
C LEU A 25 -16.42 -4.26 -4.85
N VAL A 26 -16.68 -3.01 -4.46
CA VAL A 26 -15.64 -2.04 -4.07
C VAL A 26 -14.83 -2.56 -2.89
N GLN A 27 -15.47 -3.13 -1.86
CA GLN A 27 -14.75 -3.70 -0.72
C GLN A 27 -13.89 -4.90 -1.11
N ALA A 28 -14.40 -5.80 -1.95
CA ALA A 28 -13.65 -6.93 -2.45
C ALA A 28 -12.41 -6.50 -3.26
N LEU A 29 -12.54 -5.45 -4.08
CA LEU A 29 -11.43 -4.88 -4.82
C LEU A 29 -10.42 -4.19 -3.90
N LYS A 30 -10.88 -3.45 -2.89
CA LYS A 30 -10.00 -2.84 -1.89
C LYS A 30 -9.20 -3.90 -1.13
N ALA A 31 -9.83 -5.00 -0.72
CA ALA A 31 -9.15 -6.10 -0.03
C ALA A 31 -8.09 -6.76 -0.93
N LYS A 32 -8.35 -6.89 -2.23
CA LYS A 32 -7.37 -7.41 -3.21
C LYS A 32 -6.26 -6.41 -3.54
N ARG A 33 -6.54 -5.11 -3.43
CA ARG A 33 -5.60 -4.00 -3.68
C ARG A 33 -4.86 -3.56 -2.42
N GLN A 34 -5.08 -4.20 -1.27
CA GLN A 34 -4.11 -4.11 -0.19
C GLN A 34 -2.86 -4.81 -0.69
N ASP A 35 -1.98 -4.04 -1.34
CA ASP A 35 -0.63 -4.49 -1.63
C ASP A 35 -0.08 -5.07 -0.33
N PRO A 36 0.52 -6.26 -0.36
CA PRO A 36 1.12 -6.82 0.84
C PRO A 36 2.04 -5.73 1.38
N VAL A 37 1.77 -5.30 2.62
CA VAL A 37 2.58 -4.28 3.26
C VAL A 37 4.00 -4.79 3.20
N ASP A 38 4.81 -4.13 2.37
CA ASP A 38 6.21 -4.48 2.23
C ASP A 38 6.89 -4.03 3.52
N ARG A 39 6.93 -4.94 4.49
CA ARG A 39 7.51 -4.72 5.80
C ARG A 39 8.98 -4.35 5.66
N GLN A 40 9.67 -4.85 4.64
CA GLN A 40 11.05 -4.44 4.37
C GLN A 40 11.11 -3.00 3.88
N ALA A 41 10.20 -2.58 3.00
CA ALA A 41 10.09 -1.18 2.60
C ALA A 41 9.72 -0.24 3.77
N LEU A 42 8.87 -0.68 4.70
CA LEU A 42 8.57 0.11 5.90
C LEU A 42 9.77 0.21 6.86
N VAL A 43 10.50 -0.88 7.05
CA VAL A 43 11.72 -0.89 7.88
C VAL A 43 12.83 -0.05 7.22
N SER A 44 12.94 -0.09 5.89
CA SER A 44 13.92 0.73 5.16
C SER A 44 13.61 2.23 5.25
N GLN A 45 12.34 2.61 5.41
CA GLN A 45 11.94 3.99 5.74
C GLN A 45 12.34 4.43 7.16
N LEU A 46 12.80 3.52 8.02
CA LEU A 46 13.32 3.85 9.36
C LEU A 46 14.86 3.88 9.37
N ARG A 47 15.50 4.05 8.20
CA ARG A 47 16.95 4.19 8.04
C ARG A 47 17.49 5.24 9.02
N GLY A 48 18.51 4.88 9.80
CA GLY A 48 19.13 5.74 10.82
C GLY A 48 18.44 5.76 12.18
N CYS A 49 17.21 5.23 12.30
CA CYS A 49 16.48 5.16 13.56
C CYS A 49 16.64 3.82 14.31
N LEU A 50 16.99 2.76 13.59
CA LEU A 50 17.09 1.40 14.13
C LEU A 50 18.54 0.94 14.21
N LYS A 51 18.89 0.23 15.30
CA LYS A 51 20.19 -0.42 15.43
C LYS A 51 20.32 -1.52 14.39
N GLN A 52 21.42 -1.53 13.64
CA GLN A 52 21.73 -2.61 12.73
C GLN A 52 22.59 -3.67 13.44
N PRO A 53 22.18 -4.96 13.42
CA PRO A 53 22.97 -6.02 14.06
C PRO A 53 24.40 -6.07 13.50
N GLY A 54 25.40 -6.07 14.38
CA GLY A 54 26.81 -6.16 14.01
C GLY A 54 27.42 -4.88 13.43
N GLN A 55 26.67 -3.78 13.35
CA GLN A 55 27.19 -2.49 12.89
C GLN A 55 27.32 -1.49 14.05
N PRO A 56 28.32 -0.60 14.00
CA PRO A 56 28.41 0.50 14.94
C PRO A 56 27.22 1.46 14.80
N ALA A 57 26.92 2.21 15.85
CA ALA A 57 25.96 3.29 15.75
C ALA A 57 26.47 4.34 14.73
N PRO A 58 25.59 4.86 13.84
CA PRO A 58 25.98 5.88 12.90
C PRO A 58 26.41 7.15 13.64
N SER A 59 27.40 7.85 13.10
CA SER A 59 27.80 9.17 13.58
C SER A 59 26.80 10.24 13.14
N ASP A 60 26.88 11.43 13.73
CA ASP A 60 26.04 12.56 13.32
C ASP A 60 26.21 12.92 11.84
N ALA A 61 27.42 12.77 11.30
CA ALA A 61 27.71 12.99 9.88
C ALA A 61 27.04 11.94 8.99
N ASP A 62 27.06 10.67 9.42
CA ASP A 62 26.37 9.59 8.70
C ASP A 62 24.86 9.84 8.69
N LEU A 63 24.28 10.27 9.82
CA LEU A 63 22.86 10.58 9.93
C LEU A 63 22.43 11.75 9.02
N GLU A 64 23.24 12.80 8.93
CA GLU A 64 22.93 13.93 8.05
C GLU A 64 22.99 13.52 6.57
N SER A 65 23.97 12.72 6.17
CA SER A 65 24.05 12.17 4.81
C SER A 65 22.84 11.29 4.47
N MET A 66 22.43 10.41 5.39
CA MET A 66 21.24 9.56 5.22
C MET A 66 19.95 10.39 5.10
N ARG A 67 19.90 11.54 5.79
CA ARG A 67 18.77 12.47 5.71
C ARG A 67 18.72 13.17 4.36
N GLU A 68 19.85 13.64 3.84
CA GLU A 68 19.95 14.27 2.52
C GLU A 68 19.53 13.32 1.41
N GLU A 69 20.07 12.09 1.39
CA GLU A 69 19.68 11.04 0.44
C GLU A 69 18.17 10.82 0.43
N ARG A 70 17.56 10.71 1.60
CA ARG A 70 16.10 10.53 1.74
C ARG A 70 15.30 11.72 1.23
N LEU A 71 15.79 12.95 1.46
CA LEU A 71 15.11 14.15 0.97
C LEU A 71 15.13 14.19 -0.56
N VAL A 72 16.25 13.80 -1.18
CA VAL A 72 16.34 13.67 -2.63
C VAL A 72 15.37 12.61 -3.15
N GLU A 73 15.40 11.40 -2.60
CA GLU A 73 14.47 10.31 -2.98
C GLU A 73 13.00 10.73 -2.83
N LYS A 74 12.65 11.50 -1.80
CA LYS A 74 11.26 11.88 -1.53
C LYS A 74 10.73 12.99 -2.43
N TYR A 75 11.57 13.93 -2.82
CA TYR A 75 11.13 15.17 -3.46
C TYR A 75 11.61 15.34 -4.90
N LEU A 76 12.58 14.53 -5.36
CA LEU A 76 13.21 14.67 -6.67
C LEU A 76 13.15 13.40 -7.54
N ALA A 77 12.60 12.29 -7.03
CA ALA A 77 12.33 11.05 -7.78
C ALA A 77 10.84 10.92 -8.11
#